data_AF-A0A5R9BAM9-F1
#
_entry.id   AF-A0A5R9BAM9-F1
#
_cell.length_a   1.000
_cell.length_b   1.000
_cell.length_c   1.000
_cell.angle_alpha   90.00
_cell.angle_beta   90.00
_cell.angle_gamma   90.00
#
_symmetry.space_group_name_H-M   'P 1'
#
loop_
_entity.id
_entity.type
_entity.pdbx_description
1 polymer ?
#
loop_
_entity_poly.entity_id
_entity_poly.type
_entity_poly.pdbx_seq_one_letter_code
_entity_poly.pdbx_strand_id
1 'polypeptide(L)'
;MTEKPFDPWNSGTPAYRAALIAGMACSFLGILTLIFAAVADSGPARTTGIVLIAAGIISHVTGIGLRKRQAVHIIRERKSQG
;
A
#
# COMPACT_ATOMS: atom_id res chain seq x y z
N MET A 1 1.65 -5.96 33.03
CA MET A 1 0.78 -6.03 31.84
C MET A 1 1.70 -6.04 30.63
N THR A 2 1.87 -7.21 30.00
CA THR A 2 2.75 -7.35 28.83
C THR A 2 1.98 -6.80 27.64
N GLU A 3 2.25 -5.55 27.24
CA GLU A 3 1.64 -4.99 26.03
C GLU A 3 2.09 -5.85 24.84
N LYS A 4 1.14 -6.58 24.25
CA LYS A 4 1.38 -7.35 23.04
C LYS A 4 1.79 -6.35 21.94
N PRO A 5 2.96 -6.54 21.29
CA PRO A 5 3.39 -5.64 20.22
C PRO A 5 2.27 -5.53 19.19
N PHE A 6 1.89 -4.29 18.83
CA PHE A 6 0.94 -4.05 17.76
C PHE A 6 1.47 -4.71 16.49
N ASP A 7 0.81 -5.77 16.03
CA ASP A 7 1.16 -6.45 14.79
C ASP A 7 0.35 -5.82 13.65
N PRO A 8 0.94 -4.97 12.81
CA PRO A 8 0.22 -4.33 11.70
C PRO A 8 -0.30 -5.34 10.67
N TRP A 9 0.23 -6.57 10.63
CA TRP A 9 -0.31 -7.64 9.81
C TRP A 9 -1.62 -8.16 10.40
N ASN A 10 -1.66 -8.47 11.69
CA ASN A 10 -2.84 -9.07 12.30
C ASN A 10 -3.88 -8.04 12.80
N SER A 11 -3.49 -6.78 13.01
CA SER A 11 -4.32 -5.69 13.52
C SER A 11 -4.82 -4.72 12.43
N GLY A 12 -4.34 -4.87 11.19
CA GLY A 12 -4.78 -4.06 10.05
C GLY A 12 -6.08 -4.58 9.43
N THR A 13 -6.95 -3.66 8.96
CA THR A 13 -8.15 -4.06 8.20
C THR A 13 -7.79 -4.86 6.95
N PRO A 14 -8.67 -5.77 6.47
CA PRO A 14 -8.43 -6.53 5.24
C PRO A 14 -8.08 -5.63 4.05
N ALA A 15 -8.74 -4.47 3.94
CA ALA A 15 -8.46 -3.46 2.92
C ALA A 15 -7.04 -2.86 3.03
N TYR A 16 -6.53 -2.66 4.23
CA TYR A 16 -5.18 -2.16 4.46
C TYR A 16 -4.12 -3.20 4.04
N ARG A 17 -4.34 -4.48 4.36
CA ARG A 17 -3.45 -5.57 3.93
C ARG A 17 -3.45 -5.72 2.41
N ALA A 18 -4.63 -5.67 1.79
CA ALA A 18 -4.77 -5.71 0.34
C ALA A 18 -4.06 -4.54 -0.34
N ALA A 19 -4.22 -3.31 0.16
CA ALA A 19 -3.54 -2.12 -0.38
C ALA A 19 -2.00 -2.21 -0.23
N LEU A 20 -1.50 -2.80 0.85
CA LEU A 20 -0.05 -3.00 1.01
C LEU A 20 0.50 -4.05 0.04
N ILE A 21 -0.16 -5.21 -0.05
CA ILE A 21 0.27 -6.29 -0.95
C ILE A 21 0.19 -5.81 -2.41
N ALA A 22 -0.90 -5.14 -2.79
CA ALA A 22 -1.06 -4.57 -4.12
C ALA A 22 0.02 -3.52 -4.44
N GLY A 23 0.35 -2.66 -3.48
CA GLY A 23 1.41 -1.66 -3.63
C GLY A 23 2.79 -2.28 -3.80
N MET A 24 3.11 -3.30 -2.99
CA MET A 24 4.37 -4.04 -3.09
C MET A 24 4.49 -4.77 -4.44
N ALA A 25 3.43 -5.48 -4.85
CA ALA A 25 3.40 -6.20 -6.11
C ALA A 25 3.49 -5.27 -7.33
N CYS A 26 2.71 -4.19 -7.36
CA CYS A 26 2.74 -3.22 -8.47
C CYS A 26 4.09 -2.51 -8.57
N SER A 27 4.69 -2.13 -7.45
CA SER A 27 5.99 -1.47 -7.45
C SER A 27 7.10 -2.42 -7.92
N PHE A 28 7.09 -3.67 -7.43
CA PHE A 28 8.06 -4.68 -7.85
C PHE A 28 7.95 -4.97 -9.36
N LEU A 29 6.75 -5.23 -9.86
CA LEU A 29 6.51 -5.48 -11.29
C LEU A 29 6.83 -4.25 -12.15
N GLY A 30 6.51 -3.04 -11.68
CA GLY A 30 6.83 -1.79 -12.36
C GLY A 30 8.33 -1.59 -12.53
N ILE A 31 9.10 -1.86 -11.48
CA ILE A 31 10.58 -1.79 -11.52
C ILE A 31 11.12 -2.81 -12.52
N LEU A 32 10.68 -4.08 -12.45
CA LEU A 32 11.13 -5.11 -13.40
C LEU A 32 10.80 -4.75 -14.85
N THR A 33 9.61 -4.20 -15.08
CA THR A 33 9.16 -3.78 -16.41
C THR A 33 10.02 -2.63 -16.94
N LEU A 34 10.39 -1.67 -16.09
CA LEU A 34 11.28 -0.57 -16.47
C LEU A 34 12.70 -1.03 -16.78
N ILE A 35 13.23 -1.98 -16.00
CA ILE A 35 14.54 -2.58 -16.27
C ILE A 35 14.50 -3.28 -17.63
N PHE A 36 13.47 -4.10 -17.88
CA PHE A 36 13.29 -4.76 -19.17
C PHE A 36 13.14 -3.76 -20.31
N ALA A 37 12.36 -2.70 -20.13
CA ALA A 37 12.18 -1.64 -21.12
C ALA A 37 13.49 -0.94 -21.46
N ALA A 38 14.36 -0.72 -20.46
CA ALA A 38 15.67 -0.10 -20.66
C ALA A 38 16.63 -1.02 -21.42
N VAL A 39 16.60 -2.33 -21.17
CA VAL A 39 17.43 -3.29 -21.92
C VAL A 39 16.90 -3.51 -23.35
N ALA A 40 15.58 -3.53 -23.52
CA ALA A 40 14.94 -3.79 -24.81
C ALA A 40 14.70 -2.53 -25.67
N ASP A 41 15.11 -1.35 -25.17
CA ASP A 41 14.85 -0.02 -25.76
C ASP A 41 13.39 0.15 -26.26
N SER A 42 12.45 -0.36 -25.46
CA SER A 42 11.04 -0.47 -25.84
C SER A 42 10.22 0.64 -25.20
N GLY A 43 9.84 1.63 -26.01
CA GLY A 43 8.93 2.72 -25.59
C GLY A 43 7.63 2.23 -24.95
N PRO A 44 6.91 1.24 -25.53
CA PRO A 44 5.69 0.69 -24.92
C PRO A 44 5.91 0.07 -23.55
N ALA A 45 7.00 -0.70 -23.37
CA ALA A 45 7.33 -1.30 -22.07
C ALA A 45 7.64 -0.22 -21.01
N ARG A 46 8.26 0.89 -21.42
CA ARG A 46 8.53 2.03 -20.55
C ARG A 46 7.24 2.65 -20.01
N THR A 47 6.26 2.89 -20.89
CA THR A 47 4.95 3.41 -20.50
C THR A 47 4.23 2.48 -19.52
N THR A 48 4.23 1.17 -19.79
CA THR A 48 3.63 0.17 -18.90
C THR A 48 4.30 0.17 -17.51
N GLY A 49 5.63 0.25 -17.45
CA GLY A 49 6.36 0.31 -16.18
C GLY A 49 6.04 1.58 -15.37
N ILE A 50 5.90 2.74 -16.03
CA ILE A 50 5.49 4.00 -15.38
C ILE A 50 4.08 3.86 -14.80
N VAL A 51 3.13 3.30 -15.54
CA VAL A 51 1.75 3.10 -15.08
C VAL A 51 1.70 2.15 -13.87
N LEU A 52 2.48 1.08 -13.89
CA LEU A 52 2.59 0.15 -12.75
C LEU A 52 3.16 0.82 -11.49
N ILE A 53 4.18 1.67 -11.64
CA ILE A 53 4.71 2.45 -10.51
C ILE A 53 3.66 3.44 -9.99
N ALA A 54 2.97 4.15 -10.88
CA ALA A 54 1.90 5.07 -10.49
C ALA A 54 0.78 4.34 -9.71
N ALA A 55 0.38 3.15 -10.16
CA ALA A 55 -0.57 2.30 -9.44
C ALA A 55 -0.03 1.88 -8.06
N GLY A 56 1.26 1.53 -7.96
CA GLY A 56 1.93 1.24 -6.69
C GLY A 56 1.87 2.42 -5.71
N ILE A 57 2.13 3.64 -6.19
CA ILE A 57 2.04 4.88 -5.39
C ILE A 57 0.61 5.10 -4.89
N ILE A 58 -0.40 4.97 -5.75
CA ILE A 58 -1.82 5.11 -5.37
C ILE A 58 -2.18 4.09 -4.27
N SER A 59 -1.66 2.88 -4.37
CA SER A 59 -1.86 1.84 -3.36
C SER A 59 -1.24 2.24 -2.01
N HIS A 60 -0.04 2.83 -2.01
CA HIS A 60 0.58 3.39 -0.80
C HIS A 60 -0.23 4.52 -0.17
N VAL A 61 -0.72 5.46 -0.98
CA VAL A 61 -1.58 6.57 -0.51
C VAL A 61 -2.87 6.03 0.11
N THR A 62 -3.47 5.02 -0.53
CA THR A 62 -4.67 4.34 -0.02
C THR A 62 -4.40 3.67 1.34
N GLY A 63 -3.24 3.02 1.49
CA GLY A 63 -2.80 2.44 2.76
C GLY A 63 -2.64 3.48 3.89
N ILE A 64 -2.12 4.68 3.58
CA ILE A 64 -2.02 5.79 4.54
C ILE A 64 -3.40 6.29 4.95
N GLY A 65 -4.32 6.46 3.98
CA GLY A 65 -5.70 6.87 4.22
C GLY A 65 -6.47 5.88 5.10
N LEU A 66 -6.29 4.58 4.89
CA LEU A 66 -6.88 3.53 5.70
C LEU A 66 -6.41 3.56 7.16
N ARG A 67 -5.10 3.78 7.41
CA ARG A 67 -4.59 3.96 8.78
C ARG A 67 -5.17 5.19 9.46
N LYS A 68 -5.29 6.32 8.75
CA LYS A 68 -5.94 7.54 9.27
C LYS A 68 -7.39 7.27 9.66
N ARG A 69 -8.14 6.55 8.83
CA ARG A 69 -9.53 6.18 9.11
C ARG A 69 -9.66 5.25 10.33
N GLN A 70 -8.76 4.27 10.47
CA GLN A 70 -8.71 3.40 11.64
C GLN A 70 -8.42 4.20 12.92
N ALA A 71 -7.45 5.11 12.90
CA ALA A 71 -7.13 5.96 14.05
C ALA A 71 -8.34 6.84 14.47
N VAL A 72 -9.06 7.40 13.49
CA VAL A 72 -10.29 8.18 13.76
C VAL A 72 -11.39 7.31 14.37
N HIS A 73 -11.55 6.07 13.92
CA HIS A 73 -12.55 5.15 14.46
C HIS A 73 -12.28 4.82 15.94
N ILE A 74 -11.02 4.54 16.29
CA ILE A 74 -10.59 4.27 17.66
C ILE A 74 -10.82 5.49 18.57
N ILE A 75 -10.51 6.70 18.09
CA ILE A 75 -10.75 7.95 18.85
C ILE A 75 -12.25 8.16 19.09
N ARG A 76 -13.10 7.87 18.08
CA ARG A 76 -14.55 7.98 18.20
C ARG A 76 -15.14 6.99 19.21
N GLU A 77 -14.70 5.73 19.20
CA GLU A 77 -15.16 4.73 20.17
C GLU A 77 -14.81 5.13 21.60
N ARG A 78 -13.58 5.62 21.85
CA ARG A 78 -13.19 6.10 23.19
C ARG A 78 -14.05 7.28 23.66
N LYS A 79 -14.46 8.17 22.76
CA LYS A 79 -15.33 9.31 23.10
C LYS A 79 -16.78 8.89 23.40
N SER A 80 -17.22 7.74 22.91
CA SER A 80 -18.56 7.20 23.18
C SER A 80 -18.66 6.43 24.49
N GLN A 81 -17.53 6.04 25.10
CA GLN A 81 -17.47 5.25 26.33
C GLN A 81 -17.14 6.07 27.58
N GLY A 82 -16.92 7.39 27.45
CA GLY A 82 -16.73 8.32 28.56
C GLY A 82 -17.81 9.38 28.57
#